data_AF-A0A945AD42-F1
#
_entry.id   AF-A0A945AD42-F1
#
_cell.length_a   1.000
_cell.length_b   1.000
_cell.length_c   1.000
_cell.angle_alpha   90.00
_cell.angle_beta   90.00
_cell.angle_gamma   90.00
#
_symmetry.space_group_name_H-M   'P 1'
#
loop_
_entity.id
_entity.type
_entity.pdbx_description
1 polymer ?
#
loop_
_entity_poly.entity_id
_entity_poly.type
_entity_poly.pdbx_seq_one_letter_code
_entity_poly.pdbx_strand_id
1 'polypeptide(L)'
;MNPDEEARSLLARFSELTVCQQVITHQFDVLQSRSHMMLTLATLTLTITGFSGPKIAASNVVSQYAMILGLVFVLAAVVVTLAGTLRIRWLTQVGQGDAEAVIRDMIVYRNQKTRLFRIELTLLVLGLTFYVLSVITYMLVGLE
;
A
#
# COMPACT_ATOMS: atom_id res chain seq x y z
N MET A 1 -4.91 3.02 -21.06
CA MET A 1 -4.87 4.42 -21.52
C MET A 1 -3.46 4.93 -21.32
N ASN A 2 -2.86 5.47 -22.38
CA ASN A 2 -1.51 6.03 -22.30
C ASN A 2 -1.58 7.34 -21.46
N PRO A 3 -0.62 7.65 -20.57
CA PRO A 3 -0.57 8.93 -19.85
C PRO A 3 -0.80 10.17 -20.73
N ASP A 4 -0.31 10.14 -21.97
CA ASP A 4 -0.50 11.21 -22.95
C ASP A 4 -1.97 11.37 -23.39
N GLU A 5 -2.67 10.27 -23.65
CA GLU A 5 -4.10 10.28 -24.02
C GLU A 5 -4.97 10.72 -22.84
N GLU A 6 -4.62 10.28 -21.62
CA GLU A 6 -5.32 10.68 -20.41
C GLU A 6 -5.16 12.19 -20.14
N ALA A 7 -3.95 12.73 -20.30
CA ALA A 7 -3.68 14.16 -20.16
C ALA A 7 -4.52 15.00 -21.13
N ARG A 8 -4.54 14.62 -22.42
CA ARG A 8 -5.36 15.29 -23.44
C ARG A 8 -6.85 15.20 -23.13
N SER A 9 -7.33 14.04 -22.68
CA SER A 9 -8.73 13.85 -22.32
C SER A 9 -9.15 14.71 -21.13
N LEU A 10 -8.26 14.89 -20.15
CA LEU A 10 -8.50 15.73 -18.98
C LEU A 10 -8.53 17.21 -19.34
N LEU A 11 -7.57 17.69 -20.14
CA LEU A 11 -7.54 19.08 -20.61
C LEU A 11 -8.70 19.41 -21.55
N ALA A 12 -9.14 18.46 -22.38
CA ALA A 12 -10.32 18.63 -23.22
C ALA A 12 -11.62 18.70 -22.40
N ARG A 13 -11.66 18.08 -21.21
CA ARG A 13 -12.83 18.05 -20.33
C ARG A 13 -12.86 19.22 -19.34
N PHE A 14 -11.69 19.64 -18.86
CA PHE A 14 -11.52 20.73 -17.93
C PHE A 14 -10.46 21.67 -18.53
N SER A 15 -10.92 22.73 -19.22
CA SER A 15 -10.06 23.71 -19.90
C SER A 15 -9.10 24.45 -18.96
N GLU A 16 -9.29 24.33 -17.64
CA GLU A 16 -8.44 24.92 -16.62
C GLU A 16 -7.47 23.89 -16.02
N LEU A 17 -6.17 24.20 -16.11
CA LEU A 17 -5.08 23.39 -15.56
C LEU A 17 -5.26 23.15 -14.05
N THR A 18 -5.71 24.16 -13.31
CA THR A 18 -5.94 24.11 -11.86
C THR A 18 -6.96 23.04 -11.48
N VAL A 19 -8.06 22.92 -12.24
CA VAL A 19 -9.09 21.90 -12.02
C VAL A 19 -8.52 20.51 -12.32
N CYS A 20 -7.76 20.34 -13.40
CA CYS A 20 -7.09 19.08 -13.71
C CYS A 20 -6.13 18.65 -12.58
N GLN A 21 -5.34 19.60 -12.06
CA GLN A 21 -4.42 19.35 -10.95
C GLN A 21 -5.15 18.96 -9.67
N GLN A 22 -6.27 19.62 -9.35
CA GLN A 22 -7.10 19.28 -8.19
C GLN A 22 -7.66 17.85 -8.29
N VAL A 23 -8.17 17.46 -9.46
CA VAL A 23 -8.68 16.09 -9.69
C VAL A 23 -7.59 15.04 -9.46
N ILE A 24 -6.38 15.28 -9.97
CA ILE A 24 -5.26 14.35 -9.78
C ILE A 24 -4.79 14.34 -8.32
N THR A 25 -4.72 15.51 -7.67
CA THR A 25 -4.35 15.63 -6.25
C THR A 25 -5.31 14.84 -5.36
N HIS A 26 -6.62 14.91 -5.63
CA HIS A 26 -7.61 14.13 -4.91
C HIS A 26 -7.37 12.61 -5.03
N GLN A 27 -6.90 12.13 -6.18
CA GLN A 27 -6.55 10.71 -6.35
C GLN A 27 -5.34 10.31 -5.51
N PHE A 28 -4.38 11.22 -5.30
CA PHE A 28 -3.27 11.01 -4.36
C PHE A 28 -3.75 10.96 -2.91
N ASP A 29 -4.69 11.83 -2.51
CA ASP A 29 -5.27 11.80 -1.16
C ASP A 29 -5.95 10.46 -0.87
N VAL A 30 -6.70 9.93 -1.84
CA VAL A 30 -7.32 8.60 -1.74
C VAL A 30 -6.26 7.51 -1.59
N LEU A 31 -5.16 7.58 -2.34
CA LEU A 31 -4.06 6.62 -2.23
C LEU A 31 -3.38 6.67 -0.86
N GLN A 32 -3.15 7.88 -0.35
CA GLN A 32 -2.55 8.10 0.97
C GLN A 32 -3.46 7.59 2.09
N SER A 33 -4.76 7.90 2.03
CA SER A 33 -5.75 7.42 3.00
C SER A 33 -5.80 5.88 3.06
N ARG A 34 -5.81 5.21 1.90
CA ARG A 34 -5.76 3.75 1.83
C ARG A 34 -4.45 3.18 2.40
N SER A 35 -3.32 3.84 2.15
CA SER A 35 -2.03 3.43 2.69
C SER A 35 -1.98 3.52 4.21
N HIS A 36 -2.60 4.56 4.81
CA HIS A 36 -2.74 4.67 6.26
C HIS A 36 -3.58 3.53 6.84
N MET A 37 -4.70 3.18 6.21
CA MET A 37 -5.52 2.04 6.63
C MET A 37 -4.72 0.73 6.63
N MET A 38 -3.86 0.53 5.63
CA MET A 38 -2.97 -0.63 5.57
C MET A 38 -1.92 -0.65 6.68
N LEU A 39 -1.30 0.50 6.99
CA LEU A 39 -0.39 0.63 8.13
C LEU A 39 -1.09 0.31 9.45
N THR A 40 -2.33 0.76 9.63
CA THR A 40 -3.14 0.44 10.81
C THR A 40 -3.36 -1.07 10.94
N LEU A 41 -3.74 -1.75 9.86
CA LEU A 41 -3.91 -3.21 9.85
C LEU A 41 -2.61 -3.94 10.20
N ALA A 42 -1.50 -3.55 9.56
CA ALA A 42 -0.20 -4.14 9.86
C ALA A 42 0.19 -3.93 11.33
N THR A 43 -0.02 -2.72 11.87
CA THR A 43 0.25 -2.39 13.26
C THR A 43 -0.58 -3.26 14.21
N LEU A 44 -1.87 -3.43 13.94
CA LEU A 44 -2.75 -4.30 14.72
C LEU A 44 -2.28 -5.77 14.68
N THR A 45 -1.87 -6.26 13.51
CA THR A 45 -1.30 -7.62 13.41
C THR A 45 -0.05 -7.77 14.26
N LEU A 46 0.88 -6.81 14.19
CA LEU A 46 2.11 -6.86 14.99
C LEU A 46 1.82 -6.77 16.50
N THR A 47 0.89 -5.94 16.94
CA THR A 47 0.56 -5.81 18.36
C THR A 47 -0.14 -7.04 18.89
N ILE A 48 -1.13 -7.60 18.17
CA ILE A 48 -1.80 -8.85 18.56
C ILE A 48 -0.77 -9.97 18.64
N THR A 49 0.13 -10.07 17.66
CA THR A 49 1.23 -11.05 17.68
C THR A 49 2.18 -10.83 18.86
N GLY A 50 2.39 -9.59 19.30
CA GLY A 50 3.19 -9.31 20.50
C GLY A 50 2.63 -9.96 21.76
N PHE A 51 1.30 -10.09 21.87
CA PHE A 51 0.64 -10.73 23.01
C PHE A 51 0.45 -12.24 22.83
N SER A 52 0.00 -12.69 21.65
CA SER A 52 -0.33 -14.10 21.38
C SER A 52 0.84 -14.91 20.80
N GLY A 53 1.81 -14.24 20.17
CA GLY A 53 2.91 -14.83 19.42
C GLY A 53 3.80 -15.77 20.22
N PRO A 54 4.23 -15.46 21.46
CA PRO A 54 5.05 -16.38 22.24
C PRO A 54 4.36 -17.74 22.49
N LYS A 55 3.04 -17.74 22.73
CA LYS A 55 2.26 -18.97 22.92
C LYS A 55 2.16 -19.77 21.62
N ILE A 56 1.91 -19.09 20.51
CA ILE A 56 1.83 -19.71 19.19
C ILE A 56 3.19 -20.28 18.78
N ALA A 57 4.29 -19.56 19.03
CA ALA A 57 5.64 -20.01 18.71
C ALA A 57 6.09 -21.21 19.55
N ALA A 58 5.57 -21.35 20.78
CA ALA A 58 5.85 -22.48 21.66
C ALA A 58 4.99 -23.73 21.38
N SER A 59 4.02 -23.65 20.46
CA SER A 59 3.02 -24.70 20.25
C SER A 59 3.52 -25.82 19.33
N ASN A 60 3.68 -25.52 18.04
CA ASN A 60 4.12 -26.46 17.04
C ASN A 60 4.90 -25.74 15.92
N VAL A 61 5.76 -26.51 15.25
CA VAL A 61 6.67 -25.99 14.23
C VAL A 61 5.94 -25.39 13.02
N VAL A 62 4.78 -25.94 12.64
CA VAL A 62 4.01 -25.46 11.48
C VAL A 62 3.47 -24.05 11.75
N SER A 63 2.81 -23.87 12.90
CA SER A 63 2.31 -22.57 13.37
C SER A 63 3.45 -21.57 13.52
N GLN A 64 4.60 -22.00 14.03
CA GLN A 64 5.78 -21.14 14.19
C GLN A 64 6.30 -20.63 12.84
N TYR A 65 6.54 -21.52 11.86
CA TYR A 65 7.06 -21.11 10.55
C TYR A 65 6.05 -20.27 9.76
N ALA A 66 4.76 -20.62 9.81
CA ALA A 66 3.71 -19.82 9.19
C ALA A 66 3.62 -18.42 9.81
N MET A 67 3.75 -18.29 11.13
CA MET A 67 3.80 -17.00 11.83
C MET A 67 4.99 -16.15 11.36
N ILE A 68 6.19 -16.74 11.34
CA ILE A 68 7.41 -16.04 10.92
C ILE A 68 7.27 -15.53 9.48
N LEU A 69 6.84 -16.38 8.55
CA LEU A 69 6.64 -15.98 7.15
C LEU A 69 5.59 -14.88 7.04
N GLY A 70 4.46 -15.01 7.74
CA GLY A 70 3.43 -13.99 7.79
C GLY A 70 3.95 -12.63 8.25
N LEU A 71 4.67 -12.59 9.37
CA LEU A 71 5.27 -11.37 9.92
C LEU A 71 6.30 -10.76 8.98
N VAL A 72 7.13 -11.56 8.32
CA VAL A 72 8.10 -11.06 7.33
C VAL A 72 7.40 -10.34 6.19
N PHE A 73 6.32 -10.90 5.65
CA PHE A 73 5.55 -10.26 4.59
C PHE A 73 4.81 -9.00 5.06
N VAL A 74 4.22 -9.02 6.26
CA VAL A 74 3.59 -7.83 6.85
C VAL A 74 4.63 -6.72 7.05
N LEU A 75 5.81 -7.05 7.57
CA LEU A 75 6.89 -6.07 7.75
C LEU A 75 7.40 -5.54 6.41
N ALA A 76 7.55 -6.40 5.40
CA ALA A 76 7.92 -5.98 4.05
C ALA A 76 6.88 -5.01 3.45
N ALA A 77 5.59 -5.27 3.66
CA ALA A 77 4.52 -4.35 3.25
C ALA A 77 4.68 -2.98 3.93
N VAL A 78 4.88 -2.95 5.25
CA VAL A 78 5.12 -1.70 6.01
C VAL A 78 6.31 -0.92 5.46
N VAL A 79 7.43 -1.59 5.18
CA VAL A 79 8.63 -0.95 4.63
C VAL A 79 8.34 -0.35 3.26
N VAL A 80 7.65 -1.08 2.37
CA VAL A 80 7.25 -0.56 1.05
C VAL A 80 6.31 0.64 1.18
N THR A 81 5.36 0.60 2.11
CA THR A 81 4.42 1.69 2.36
C THR A 81 5.11 2.95 2.86
N LEU A 82 6.05 2.83 3.81
CA LEU A 82 6.81 3.95 4.35
C LEU A 82 7.82 4.54 3.34
N ALA A 83 8.58 3.69 2.65
CA ALA A 83 9.61 4.13 1.70
C ALA A 83 9.02 4.59 0.36
N GLY A 84 7.88 4.01 -0.03
CA GLY A 84 7.23 4.17 -1.32
C GLY A 84 6.01 5.07 -1.25
N THR A 85 4.87 4.51 -0.86
CA THR A 85 3.56 5.14 -1.07
C THR A 85 3.36 6.42 -0.26
N LEU A 86 3.77 6.45 1.02
CA LEU A 86 3.65 7.65 1.88
C LEU A 86 4.67 8.75 1.55
N ARG A 87 5.77 8.44 0.85
CA ARG A 87 6.77 9.44 0.51
C ARG A 87 6.28 10.29 -0.66
N ILE A 88 5.41 11.25 -0.38
CA ILE A 88 4.91 12.20 -1.38
C ILE A 88 5.98 13.29 -1.57
N ARG A 89 6.60 13.33 -2.75
CA ARG A 89 7.32 14.54 -3.19
C ARG A 89 6.30 15.62 -3.53
N TRP A 90 6.55 16.85 -3.11
CA TRP A 90 5.67 17.98 -3.35
C TRP A 90 5.45 18.19 -4.85
N LEU A 91 4.23 17.93 -5.32
CA LEU A 91 3.80 18.12 -6.72
C LEU A 91 3.91 19.57 -7.19
N THR A 92 4.00 20.53 -6.25
CA THR A 92 4.26 21.95 -6.52
C THR A 92 5.61 22.22 -7.17
N GLN A 93 6.53 21.24 -7.20
CA GLN A 93 7.82 21.34 -7.88
C GLN A 93 7.79 20.77 -9.31
N VAL A 94 6.67 20.19 -9.76
CA VAL A 94 6.50 19.67 -11.12
C VAL A 94 6.23 20.84 -12.07
N GLY A 95 7.32 21.47 -12.49
CA GLY A 95 7.49 22.15 -13.79
C GLY A 95 6.66 23.41 -14.05
N GLN A 96 7.36 24.53 -14.26
CA GLN A 96 6.88 25.62 -15.12
C GLN A 96 7.00 25.14 -16.58
N GLY A 97 5.90 24.76 -17.22
CA GLY A 97 5.90 24.22 -18.58
C GLY A 97 4.51 24.18 -19.22
N ASP A 98 4.39 23.57 -20.39
CA ASP A 98 3.13 23.40 -21.10
C ASP A 98 2.13 22.57 -20.25
N ALA A 99 0.86 22.95 -20.27
CA ALA A 99 -0.20 22.39 -19.41
C ALA A 99 -0.33 20.87 -19.59
N GLU A 100 -0.17 20.37 -20.82
CA GLU A 100 -0.19 18.93 -21.13
C GLU A 100 0.99 18.19 -20.51
N ALA A 101 2.19 18.77 -20.56
CA ALA A 101 3.40 18.16 -20.00
C ALA A 101 3.32 18.03 -18.47
N VAL A 102 2.82 19.08 -17.79
CA VAL A 102 2.65 19.07 -16.33
C VAL A 102 1.65 17.98 -15.92
N ILE A 103 0.49 17.91 -16.58
CA ILE A 103 -0.54 16.91 -16.27
C ILE A 103 -0.04 15.48 -16.56
N ARG A 104 0.67 15.29 -17.66
CA ARG A 104 1.29 14.01 -18.01
C ARG A 104 2.24 13.54 -16.91
N ASP A 105 3.14 14.40 -16.44
CA ASP A 105 4.11 14.05 -15.40
C ASP A 105 3.42 13.68 -14.07
N MET A 106 2.34 14.39 -13.72
CA MET A 106 1.50 14.06 -12.57
C MET A 106 0.83 12.68 -12.72
N ILE A 107 0.32 12.36 -13.91
CA ILE A 107 -0.29 11.05 -14.21
C ILE A 107 0.74 9.92 -14.13
N VAL A 108 1.93 10.13 -14.70
CA VAL A 108 3.02 9.15 -14.64
C VAL A 108 3.42 8.89 -13.19
N TYR A 109 3.59 9.96 -12.40
CA TYR A 109 3.91 9.85 -10.98
C TYR A 109 2.80 9.12 -10.20
N ARG A 110 1.52 9.43 -10.48
CA ARG A 110 0.36 8.72 -9.92
C ARG A 110 0.43 7.23 -10.22
N ASN A 111 0.64 6.87 -11.47
CA ASN A 111 0.67 5.46 -11.91
C ASN A 111 1.80 4.68 -11.23
N GLN A 112 2.97 5.29 -11.06
CA GLN A 112 4.07 4.69 -10.30
C GLN A 112 3.68 4.42 -8.85
N LYS A 113 3.05 5.39 -8.18
CA LYS A 113 2.56 5.22 -6.81
C LYS A 113 1.46 4.16 -6.70
N THR A 114 0.52 4.12 -7.64
CA THR A 114 -0.50 3.07 -7.70
C THR A 114 0.11 1.69 -7.89
N ARG A 115 1.22 1.55 -8.62
CA ARG A 115 1.94 0.28 -8.76
C ARG A 115 2.59 -0.15 -7.44
N LEU A 116 3.22 0.78 -6.72
CA LEU A 116 3.78 0.49 -5.39
C LEU A 116 2.69 0.08 -4.40
N PHE A 117 1.55 0.78 -4.41
CA PHE A 117 0.37 0.43 -3.61
C PHE A 117 -0.11 -1.01 -3.90
N ARG A 118 -0.13 -1.43 -5.17
CA ARG A 118 -0.48 -2.83 -5.49
C ARG A 118 0.49 -3.84 -4.90
N ILE A 119 1.80 -3.56 -4.96
CA ILE A 119 2.82 -4.44 -4.38
C ILE A 119 2.63 -4.52 -2.86
N GLU A 120 2.43 -3.39 -2.20
CA GLU A 120 2.21 -3.32 -0.75
C GLU A 120 0.95 -4.10 -0.34
N LEU A 121 -0.13 -4.02 -1.15
CA LEU A 121 -1.37 -4.74 -0.91
C LEU A 121 -1.18 -6.24 -1.06
N THR A 122 -0.48 -6.69 -2.09
CA THR A 122 -0.18 -8.11 -2.27
C THR A 122 0.66 -8.66 -1.13
N LEU A 123 1.70 -7.93 -0.70
CA LEU A 123 2.53 -8.34 0.44
C LEU A 123 1.72 -8.42 1.73
N LEU A 124 0.88 -7.41 2.00
CA LEU A 124 0.07 -7.39 3.21
C LEU A 124 -0.94 -8.55 3.22
N VAL A 125 -1.66 -8.77 2.13
CA VAL A 125 -2.63 -9.88 2.02
C VAL A 125 -1.93 -11.21 2.20
N LEU A 126 -0.81 -11.44 1.53
CA LEU A 126 -0.05 -12.68 1.66
C LEU A 126 0.42 -12.90 3.11
N GLY A 127 0.96 -11.86 3.74
CA GLY A 127 1.39 -11.90 5.14
C GLY A 127 0.25 -12.19 6.12
N LEU A 128 -0.90 -11.53 5.93
CA LEU A 128 -2.10 -11.79 6.72
C LEU A 128 -2.62 -13.22 6.51
N THR A 129 -2.57 -13.77 5.30
CA THR A 129 -2.97 -15.16 5.04
C THR A 129 -2.10 -16.14 5.84
N PHE A 130 -0.78 -16.00 5.80
CA PHE A 130 0.12 -16.84 6.59
C PHE A 130 -0.06 -16.67 8.10
N TYR A 131 -0.26 -15.43 8.55
CA TYR A 131 -0.56 -15.14 9.95
C TYR A 131 -1.84 -15.84 10.41
N VAL A 132 -2.93 -15.71 9.66
CA VAL A 132 -4.21 -16.37 9.99
C VAL A 132 -4.08 -17.89 9.94
N LEU A 133 -3.36 -18.44 8.96
CA LEU A 133 -3.08 -19.87 8.87
C LEU A 133 -2.38 -20.36 10.13
N SER A 134 -1.36 -19.64 10.62
CA SER A 134 -0.67 -19.97 11.86
C SER A 134 -1.59 -20.01 13.07
N VAL A 135 -2.47 -19.01 13.22
CA VAL A 135 -3.44 -18.97 14.31
C VAL A 135 -4.41 -20.15 14.23
N ILE A 136 -4.90 -20.49 13.04
CA ILE A 136 -5.80 -21.63 12.83
C ILE A 136 -5.09 -22.94 13.17
N THR A 137 -3.87 -23.17 12.67
CA THR A 137 -3.11 -24.38 12.97
C THR A 137 -2.79 -24.49 14.45
N TYR A 138 -2.50 -23.37 15.13
CA TYR A 138 -2.33 -23.33 16.57
C TYR A 138 -3.60 -23.75 17.31
N MET A 139 -4.77 -23.25 16.89
CA MET A 139 -6.05 -23.63 17.49
C MET A 139 -6.40 -25.09 17.25
N LEU A 140 -6.14 -25.63 16.06
CA LEU A 140 -6.48 -27.01 15.72
C LEU A 140 -5.59 -28.02 16.42
N VAL A 141 -4.27 -27.77 16.44
CA VAL A 141 -3.28 -28.72 16.98
C VAL A 141 -3.02 -28.48 18.47
N GLY A 142 -3.21 -27.26 18.96
CA GLY A 142 -3.01 -26.92 20.38
C GLY A 142 -4.18 -27.29 21.29
N LEU A 143 -5.25 -27.90 20.76
CA LEU A 143 -6.38 -28.45 21.52
C LEU A 143 -6.25 -29.96 21.78
N GLU A 144 -5.21 -30.62 21.25
CA GLU A 144 -4.84 -32.01 21.57
C GLU A 144 -3.77 -32.05 22.66
#